data_AF-A0A2D5UYE6-F1
#
_entry.id   AF-A0A2D5UYE6-F1
#
_cell.length_a   1.000
_cell.length_b   1.000
_cell.length_c   1.000
_cell.angle_alpha   90.00
_cell.angle_beta   90.00
_cell.angle_gamma   90.00
#
_symmetry.space_group_name_H-M   'P 1'
#
loop_
_entity.id
_entity.type
_entity.pdbx_description
1 polymer ?
#
loop_
_entity_poly.entity_id
_entity_poly.type
_entity_poly.pdbx_seq_one_letter_code
_entity_poly.pdbx_strand_id
1 'polypeptide(L)'
;MQQNISPEHYFYLHKDGILKNYEDLFSALQDMDEHVFRHHVNEHKNDFALWAKDVFEDVGFARKLERTKDQSQTLRIVFTRLFL
;
A
#
# COMPACT_ATOMS: atom_id res chain seq x y z
N MET A 1 -15.87 -4.86 -1.37
CA MET A 1 -16.64 -3.63 -1.06
C MET A 1 -15.64 -2.58 -0.67
N GLN A 2 -15.62 -1.45 -1.37
CA GLN A 2 -14.67 -0.37 -1.12
C GLN A 2 -14.94 0.19 0.28
N GLN A 3 -13.94 0.14 1.16
CA GLN A 3 -14.06 0.70 2.51
C GLN A 3 -14.03 2.23 2.39
N ASN A 4 -15.08 2.90 2.84
CA ASN A 4 -15.12 4.36 2.87
C ASN A 4 -14.32 4.86 4.07
N ILE A 5 -13.08 5.27 3.84
CA ILE A 5 -12.26 5.95 4.84
C ILE A 5 -12.36 7.46 4.65
N SER A 6 -12.26 8.21 5.74
CA SER A 6 -12.26 9.66 5.70
C SER A 6 -10.99 10.21 5.00
N PRO A 7 -11.05 11.40 4.37
CA PRO A 7 -9.92 11.98 3.65
C PRO A 7 -8.63 12.14 4.46
N GLU A 8 -8.72 12.35 5.77
CA GLU A 8 -7.56 12.42 6.67
C GLU A 8 -6.78 11.09 6.78
N HIS A 9 -7.39 9.99 6.37
CA HIS A 9 -6.77 8.67 6.35
C HIS A 9 -6.31 8.24 4.95
N TYR A 10 -6.46 9.08 3.93
CA TYR A 10 -5.93 8.77 2.61
C TYR A 10 -4.40 8.68 2.64
N PHE A 11 -3.86 7.84 1.77
CA PHE A 11 -2.42 7.71 1.59
C PHE A 11 -1.94 8.67 0.52
N TYR A 12 -0.93 9.49 0.83
CA TYR A 12 -0.36 10.47 -0.09
C TYR A 12 0.99 9.98 -0.62
N LEU A 13 1.10 9.84 -1.93
CA LEU A 13 2.34 9.44 -2.59
C LEU A 13 3.34 10.60 -2.67
N HIS A 14 4.63 10.25 -2.63
CA HIS A 14 5.72 11.19 -2.87
C HIS A 14 5.73 11.64 -4.34
N LYS A 15 5.38 12.91 -4.61
CA LYS A 15 5.19 13.53 -5.95
C LYS A 15 3.83 13.32 -6.61
N ASP A 16 2.77 13.31 -5.81
CA ASP A 16 1.35 13.30 -6.23
C ASP A 16 0.74 11.90 -6.36
N GLY A 17 -0.56 11.83 -6.08
CA GLY A 17 -1.32 10.60 -6.01
C GLY A 17 -1.90 10.39 -4.61
N ILE A 18 -3.19 10.04 -4.59
CA ILE A 18 -3.95 9.79 -3.36
C ILE A 18 -4.53 8.39 -3.49
N LEU A 19 -4.24 7.52 -2.52
CA LEU A 19 -4.82 6.19 -2.43
C LEU A 19 -5.87 6.20 -1.32
N LYS A 20 -7.08 5.76 -1.64
CA LYS A 20 -8.22 5.73 -0.73
C LYS A 20 -8.49 4.33 -0.21
N ASN A 21 -7.96 3.31 -0.89
CA ASN A 21 -8.19 1.89 -0.61
C ASN A 21 -7.10 1.03 -1.27
N TYR A 22 -7.21 -0.29 -1.10
CA TYR A 22 -6.26 -1.24 -1.64
C TYR A 22 -6.37 -1.41 -3.16
N GLU A 23 -7.53 -1.15 -3.77
CA GLU A 23 -7.68 -1.12 -5.22
C GLU A 23 -6.85 0.02 -5.83
N ASP A 24 -6.89 1.22 -5.24
CA ASP A 24 -6.04 2.34 -5.65
C ASP A 24 -4.56 1.99 -5.49
N LEU A 25 -4.18 1.34 -4.38
CA LEU A 25 -2.81 0.88 -4.17
C LEU A 25 -2.38 -0.16 -5.22
N PHE A 26 -3.25 -1.11 -5.55
CA PHE A 26 -2.99 -2.10 -6.59
C PHE A 26 -2.72 -1.42 -7.93
N SER A 27 -3.63 -0.54 -8.37
CA SER A 27 -3.48 0.21 -9.63
C SER A 27 -2.23 1.09 -9.63
N ALA A 28 -1.95 1.79 -8.53
CA ALA A 28 -0.76 2.62 -8.43
C ALA A 28 0.53 1.78 -8.58
N LEU A 29 0.62 0.64 -7.89
CA LEU A 29 1.82 -0.22 -7.92
C LEU A 29 2.15 -0.80 -9.29
N GLN A 30 1.20 -0.88 -10.23
CA GLN A 30 1.45 -1.40 -11.58
C GLN A 30 2.40 -0.49 -12.38
N ASP A 31 2.23 0.82 -12.24
CA ASP A 31 2.95 1.82 -13.04
C ASP A 31 3.71 2.85 -12.18
N MET A 32 3.79 2.62 -10.86
CA MET A 32 4.50 3.50 -9.92
C MET A 32 6.00 3.54 -10.24
N ASP A 33 6.54 4.74 -10.33
CA ASP A 33 7.98 4.93 -10.47
C ASP A 33 8.72 4.35 -9.25
N GLU A 34 9.83 3.65 -9.51
CA GLU A 34 10.63 3.01 -8.47
C GLU A 34 11.08 3.97 -7.36
N HIS A 35 11.39 5.22 -7.71
CA HIS A 35 11.81 6.22 -6.74
C HIS A 35 10.67 6.65 -5.78
N VAL A 36 9.42 6.67 -6.27
CA VAL A 36 8.23 6.92 -5.45
C VAL A 36 7.98 5.74 -4.53
N PHE A 37 8.04 4.51 -5.06
CA PHE A 37 7.92 3.31 -4.26
C PHE A 37 8.97 3.26 -3.14
N ARG A 38 10.24 3.52 -3.45
CA ARG A 38 11.35 3.50 -2.48
C ARG A 38 11.25 4.58 -1.40
N HIS A 39 10.50 5.67 -1.66
CA HIS A 39 10.22 6.66 -0.62
C HIS A 39 9.33 6.09 0.49
N HIS A 40 8.39 5.21 0.14
CA HIS A 40 7.43 4.60 1.06
C HIS A 40 7.88 3.25 1.59
N VAL A 41 8.67 2.52 0.81
CA VAL A 41 9.16 1.18 1.14
C VAL A 41 10.67 1.12 1.01
N ASN A 42 11.37 0.91 2.12
CA ASN A 42 12.81 0.79 2.15
C ASN A 42 13.26 -0.12 3.30
N GLU A 43 14.57 -0.15 3.58
CA GLU A 43 15.16 -1.00 4.61
C GLU A 43 14.61 -0.75 6.03
N HIS A 44 14.04 0.43 6.29
CA HIS A 44 13.61 0.85 7.61
C HIS A 44 12.09 0.93 7.78
N LYS A 45 11.33 1.05 6.69
CA LYS A 45 9.88 1.26 6.75
C LYS A 45 9.15 0.67 5.55
N ASN A 46 7.87 0.38 5.77
CA ASN A 46 6.89 0.13 4.73
C ASN A 46 5.62 0.89 5.11
N ASP A 47 5.44 2.08 4.54
CA ASP A 47 4.33 2.97 4.88
C ASP A 47 2.98 2.35 4.47
N PHE A 48 2.94 1.52 3.42
CA PHE A 48 1.71 0.80 3.04
C PHE A 48 1.30 -0.23 4.10
N ALA A 49 2.26 -0.87 4.76
CA ALA A 49 1.99 -1.79 5.86
C ALA A 49 1.42 -1.04 7.08
N LEU A 50 1.97 0.13 7.41
CA LEU A 50 1.44 0.99 8.48
C LEU A 50 0.03 1.46 8.15
N TRP A 51 -0.21 1.90 6.91
CA TRP A 51 -1.54 2.30 6.46
C TRP A 51 -2.55 1.16 6.56
N ALA A 52 -2.19 -0.05 6.10
CA ALA A 52 -3.03 -1.23 6.23
C ALA A 52 -3.39 -1.56 7.69
N LYS A 53 -2.42 -1.41 8.60
CA LYS A 53 -2.59 -1.69 10.02
C LYS A 53 -3.41 -0.62 10.74
N ASP A 54 -3.08 0.65 10.54
CA ASP A 54 -3.57 1.72 11.42
C ASP A 54 -4.84 2.37 10.87
N VAL A 55 -5.11 2.29 9.57
CA VAL A 55 -6.35 2.85 8.95
C VAL A 55 -7.41 1.78 8.72
N PHE A 56 -7.02 0.59 8.28
CA PHE A 56 -7.97 -0.49 7.96
C PHE A 56 -8.00 -1.60 9.02
N GLU A 57 -7.16 -1.51 10.06
CA GLU A 57 -7.03 -2.54 11.10
C GLU A 57 -6.71 -3.94 10.55
N ASP A 58 -6.17 -4.04 9.32
CA ASP A 58 -5.85 -5.30 8.65
C ASP A 58 -4.43 -5.76 9.03
N VAL A 59 -4.29 -6.14 10.30
CA VAL A 59 -2.99 -6.55 10.89
C VAL A 59 -2.38 -7.75 10.15
N GLY A 60 -3.21 -8.66 9.64
CA GLY A 60 -2.75 -9.84 8.91
C GLY A 60 -2.13 -9.48 7.56
N PHE A 61 -2.76 -8.57 6.82
CA PHE A 61 -2.23 -8.05 5.57
C PHE A 61 -1.01 -7.15 5.79
N ALA A 62 -1.05 -6.27 6.79
CA ALA A 62 0.05 -5.40 7.16
C ALA A 62 1.35 -6.18 7.42
N ARG A 63 1.30 -7.28 8.17
CA ARG A 63 2.46 -8.16 8.41
C ARG A 63 3.04 -8.80 7.15
N LYS A 64 2.21 -9.02 6.12
CA LYS A 64 2.68 -9.53 4.83
C LYS A 64 3.40 -8.43 4.05
N LEU A 65 2.84 -7.22 4.02
CA LEU A 65 3.43 -6.04 3.38
C LEU A 65 4.76 -5.63 4.05
N GLU A 66 4.83 -5.64 5.37
CA GLU A 66 6.04 -5.27 6.13
C GLU A 66 7.29 -6.08 5.72
N ARG A 67 7.09 -7.30 5.19
CA ARG A 67 8.16 -8.20 4.76
C ARG A 67 8.62 -7.95 3.32
N THR A 68 7.91 -7.12 2.55
CA THR A 68 8.30 -6.81 1.18
C THR A 68 9.10 -5.52 1.10
N LYS A 69 10.14 -5.56 0.27
CA LYS A 69 10.98 -4.41 -0.08
C LYS A 69 11.04 -4.15 -1.58
N ASP A 70 10.33 -4.98 -2.33
CA ASP A 70 10.29 -4.97 -3.79
C ASP A 70 8.86 -4.65 -4.26
N GLN A 71 8.75 -3.82 -5.29
CA GLN A 71 7.47 -3.37 -5.84
C GLN A 71 6.68 -4.53 -6.43
N SER A 72 7.34 -5.45 -7.15
CA SER A 72 6.67 -6.60 -7.77
C SER A 72 6.13 -7.58 -6.72
N GLN A 73 6.91 -7.85 -5.66
CA GLN A 73 6.43 -8.66 -4.53
C GLN A 73 5.26 -7.99 -3.80
N THR A 74 5.35 -6.68 -3.59
CA THR A 74 4.29 -5.90 -2.94
C THR A 74 3.01 -5.97 -3.77
N LEU A 75 3.09 -5.75 -5.09
CA LEU A 75 1.98 -5.88 -6.03
C LEU A 75 1.32 -7.26 -5.96
N ARG A 76 2.13 -8.35 -5.92
CA ARG A 76 1.60 -9.71 -5.81
C ARG A 76 0.83 -9.94 -4.50
N ILE A 77 1.32 -9.40 -3.40
CA ILE A 77 0.66 -9.53 -2.09
C ILE A 77 -0.66 -8.74 -2.06
N VAL A 78 -0.68 -7.53 -2.63
CA VAL A 78 -1.90 -6.72 -2.78
C VAL A 78 -2.92 -7.44 -3.67
N PHE A 79 -2.50 -7.96 -4.83
CA PHE A 79 -3.35 -8.77 -5.71
C PHE A 79 -3.97 -9.95 -4.97
N THR A 80 -3.15 -10.71 -4.24
CA THR A 80 -3.62 -11.86 -3.46
C THR A 80 -4.68 -11.43 -2.46
N ARG A 81 -4.50 -10.29 -1.78
CA ARG A 81 -5.46 -9.80 -0.77
C ARG A 81 -6.82 -9.38 -1.37
N LEU A 82 -6.83 -8.93 -2.63
CA LEU A 82 -8.03 -8.42 -3.30
C LEU A 82 -8.82 -9.53 -4.01
N PHE A 83 -8.14 -10.54 -4.56
CA PHE A 83 -8.74 -11.48 -5.50
C PHE A 83 -8.67 -12.96 -5.06
N LEU A 84 -8.03 -13.28 -3.93
CA LEU A 84 -7.91 -14.63 -3.38
C LEU A 84 -8.29 -14.66 -1.89
#